data_AF-A0AAP2ZLS6-F1
#
_entry.id   AF-A0AAP2ZLS6-F1
#
_cell.length_a   1.000
_cell.length_b   1.000
_cell.length_c   1.000
_cell.angle_alpha   90.00
_cell.angle_beta   90.00
_cell.angle_gamma   90.00
#
_symmetry.space_group_name_H-M   'P 1'
#
loop_
_entity.id
_entity.type
_entity.pdbx_description
1 polymer ?
#
loop_
_entity_poly.entity_id
_entity_poly.type
_entity_poly.pdbx_seq_one_letter_code
_entity_poly.pdbx_strand_id
1 'polypeptide(L)'
;MTEMSATAHNVAGDAASAAQFTQQANAQADKSKQAVEQAANTVIALVAKVDVAADAINDMNENTRHIAAILNVIGEIADQTNLLALNAAIEAARAGEQGRGFAVVADEVRSLAARTQASTAEINQMLEQLYLGANAAVTAMVQTKHSCQQAADTTNLVTENLDTLTTYVFDINGLSNQIATAAEEQSAVTEEINRNLTTIREMVDELNQSGKATLNSATSLAATKEQLVVVVSHFKL
;
A
#
# COMPACT_ATOMS: atom_id res chain seq x y z
N MET A 1 39.44 3.29 -30.03
CA MET A 1 39.24 1.82 -30.15
C MET A 1 39.34 1.09 -28.80
N THR A 2 40.16 1.55 -27.85
CA THR A 2 40.00 1.26 -26.41
C THR A 2 38.63 1.69 -25.86
N GLU A 3 38.03 2.74 -26.42
CA GLU A 3 36.71 3.20 -25.96
C GLU A 3 35.59 2.18 -26.16
N MET A 4 35.56 1.38 -27.24
CA MET A 4 34.44 0.44 -27.47
C MET A 4 34.46 -0.74 -26.47
N SER A 5 35.65 -1.24 -26.13
CA SER A 5 35.80 -2.26 -25.08
C SER A 5 35.52 -1.66 -23.70
N ALA A 6 35.95 -0.42 -23.44
CA ALA A 6 35.64 0.27 -22.20
C ALA A 6 34.13 0.54 -22.04
N THR A 7 33.42 0.94 -23.11
CA THR A 7 31.97 1.13 -23.06
C THR A 7 31.25 -0.20 -22.87
N ALA A 8 31.69 -1.27 -23.54
CA ALA A 8 31.13 -2.61 -23.33
C ALA A 8 31.29 -3.07 -21.87
N HIS A 9 32.47 -2.85 -21.27
CA HIS A 9 32.69 -3.16 -19.85
C HIS A 9 31.78 -2.33 -18.92
N ASN A 10 31.62 -1.03 -19.21
CA ASN A 10 30.71 -0.17 -18.44
C ASN A 10 29.25 -0.64 -18.55
N VAL A 11 28.79 -1.00 -19.76
CA VAL A 11 27.42 -1.52 -19.97
C VAL A 11 27.19 -2.82 -19.21
N ALA A 12 28.17 -3.72 -19.15
CA ALA A 12 28.08 -4.93 -18.33
C ALA A 12 27.97 -4.59 -16.83
N GLY A 13 28.75 -3.61 -16.35
CA GLY A 13 28.68 -3.12 -14.97
C GLY A 13 27.34 -2.45 -14.62
N ASP A 14 26.80 -1.65 -15.54
CA ASP A 14 25.48 -1.02 -15.39
C ASP A 14 24.37 -2.07 -15.35
N ALA A 15 24.46 -3.09 -16.21
CA ALA A 15 23.53 -4.20 -16.23
C ALA A 15 23.58 -5.03 -14.94
N ALA A 16 24.78 -5.31 -14.40
CA ALA A 16 24.92 -5.95 -13.10
C ALA A 16 24.33 -5.11 -11.96
N SER A 17 24.51 -3.79 -12.00
CA SER A 17 23.92 -2.88 -11.02
C SER A 17 22.39 -2.86 -11.11
N ALA A 18 21.82 -2.87 -12.33
CA ALA A 18 20.39 -3.01 -12.54
C ALA A 18 19.83 -4.35 -12.01
N ALA A 19 20.57 -5.45 -12.20
CA ALA A 19 20.23 -6.74 -11.61
C ALA A 19 20.23 -6.71 -10.07
N GLN A 20 21.16 -5.98 -9.45
CA GLN A 20 21.16 -5.78 -8.00
C GLN A 20 19.96 -4.93 -7.53
N PHE A 21 19.63 -3.84 -8.23
CA PHE A 21 18.48 -3.00 -7.88
C PHE A 21 17.15 -3.75 -8.03
N THR A 22 17.02 -4.61 -9.04
CA THR A 22 15.83 -5.47 -9.19
C THR A 22 15.70 -6.47 -8.04
N GLN A 23 16.80 -7.08 -7.57
CA GLN A 23 16.76 -7.93 -6.38
C GLN A 23 16.31 -7.16 -5.12
N GLN A 24 16.80 -5.93 -4.92
CA GLN A 24 16.36 -5.08 -3.81
C GLN A 24 14.88 -4.69 -3.94
N ALA A 25 14.42 -4.35 -5.15
CA ALA A 25 13.02 -4.05 -5.42
C ALA A 25 12.12 -5.26 -5.11
N ASN A 26 12.54 -6.47 -5.47
CA ASN A 26 11.80 -7.70 -5.17
C ASN A 26 11.69 -7.94 -3.65
N ALA A 27 12.79 -7.81 -2.92
CA ALA A 27 12.78 -7.91 -1.45
C ALA A 27 11.89 -6.84 -0.79
N GLN A 28 11.79 -5.66 -1.38
CA GLN A 28 10.88 -4.60 -0.91
C GLN A 28 9.42 -4.89 -1.25
N ALA A 29 9.14 -5.49 -2.41
CA ALA A 29 7.81 -5.96 -2.80
C ALA A 29 7.30 -7.05 -1.82
N ASP A 30 8.15 -8.02 -1.46
CA ASP A 30 7.82 -9.06 -0.49
C ASP A 30 7.46 -8.48 0.90
N LYS A 31 8.24 -7.51 1.39
CA LYS A 31 7.93 -6.80 2.64
C LYS A 31 6.60 -6.04 2.55
N SER A 32 6.33 -5.43 1.40
CA SER A 32 5.09 -4.70 1.16
C SER A 32 3.89 -5.65 1.15
N LYS A 33 4.04 -6.84 0.54
CA LYS A 33 3.02 -7.89 0.54
C LYS A 33 2.68 -8.35 1.95
N GLN A 34 3.70 -8.61 2.78
CA GLN A 34 3.48 -8.96 4.20
C GLN A 34 2.76 -7.86 4.98
N ALA A 35 3.10 -6.59 4.75
CA ALA A 35 2.43 -5.47 5.40
C ALA A 35 0.95 -5.35 4.97
N VAL A 36 0.65 -5.58 3.69
CA VAL A 36 -0.71 -5.57 3.16
C VAL A 36 -1.53 -6.75 3.71
N GLU A 37 -0.94 -7.95 3.80
CA GLU A 37 -1.60 -9.11 4.43
C GLU A 37 -1.92 -8.84 5.90
N GLN A 38 -1.00 -8.22 6.66
CA GLN A 38 -1.27 -7.81 8.03
C GLN A 38 -2.39 -6.76 8.12
N ALA A 39 -2.43 -5.80 7.20
CA ALA A 39 -3.50 -4.82 7.11
C ALA A 39 -4.85 -5.48 6.83
N ALA A 40 -4.91 -6.42 5.87
CA ALA A 40 -6.12 -7.18 5.56
C ALA A 40 -6.64 -7.97 6.78
N ASN A 41 -5.74 -8.67 7.49
CA ASN A 41 -6.10 -9.38 8.73
C ASN A 41 -6.62 -8.43 9.82
N THR A 42 -6.03 -7.24 9.93
CA THR A 42 -6.47 -6.20 10.88
C THR A 42 -7.87 -5.70 10.54
N VAL A 43 -8.18 -5.53 9.26
CA VAL A 43 -9.51 -5.15 8.78
C VAL A 43 -10.54 -6.23 9.11
N ILE A 44 -10.22 -7.51 8.88
CA ILE A 44 -11.11 -8.63 9.24
C ILE A 44 -11.40 -8.64 10.75
N ALA A 45 -10.36 -8.48 11.57
CA ALA A 45 -10.51 -8.41 13.02
C ALA A 45 -11.33 -7.18 13.46
N LEU A 46 -11.20 -6.06 12.77
CA LEU A 46 -11.98 -4.85 13.04
C LEU A 46 -13.47 -5.07 12.74
N VAL A 47 -13.81 -5.71 11.63
CA VAL A 47 -15.21 -6.06 11.30
C VAL A 47 -15.83 -6.91 12.40
N ALA A 48 -15.13 -7.94 12.88
CA ALA A 48 -15.61 -8.78 13.97
C ALA A 48 -15.84 -7.99 15.27
N LYS A 49 -14.94 -7.05 15.60
CA LYS A 49 -15.11 -6.17 16.77
C LYS A 49 -16.29 -5.21 16.62
N VAL A 50 -16.53 -4.70 15.43
CA VAL A 50 -17.68 -3.83 15.13
C VAL A 50 -18.99 -4.61 15.29
N ASP A 51 -19.04 -5.86 14.83
CA ASP A 51 -20.23 -6.72 15.00
C ASP A 51 -20.53 -6.97 16.49
N VAL A 52 -19.52 -7.32 17.29
CA VAL A 52 -19.69 -7.49 18.75
C VAL A 52 -20.17 -6.19 19.43
N ALA A 53 -19.64 -5.05 19.00
CA ALA A 53 -20.04 -3.76 19.56
C ALA A 53 -21.49 -3.40 19.16
N ALA A 54 -21.93 -3.75 17.94
CA ALA A 54 -23.29 -3.54 17.49
C ALA A 54 -24.29 -4.39 18.29
N ASP A 55 -23.95 -5.65 18.56
CA ASP A 55 -24.77 -6.54 19.41
C ASP A 55 -24.92 -5.97 20.83
N ALA A 56 -23.82 -5.52 21.44
CA ALA A 56 -23.87 -4.92 22.78
C ALA A 56 -24.74 -3.65 22.85
N ILE A 57 -24.75 -2.83 21.79
CA ILE A 57 -25.61 -1.64 21.71
C ILE A 57 -27.07 -2.02 21.48
N ASN A 58 -27.35 -3.08 20.70
CA ASN A 58 -28.69 -3.60 20.53
C ASN A 58 -29.26 -4.13 21.86
N ASP A 59 -28.47 -4.87 22.63
CA ASP A 59 -28.84 -5.32 23.98
C ASP A 59 -29.12 -4.14 24.91
N MET A 60 -28.29 -3.08 24.85
CA MET A 60 -28.52 -1.85 25.59
C MET A 60 -29.85 -1.18 25.20
N ASN A 61 -30.19 -1.17 23.91
CA ASN A 61 -31.46 -0.62 23.39
C ASN A 61 -32.67 -1.40 23.92
N GLU A 62 -32.61 -2.73 23.93
CA GLU A 62 -33.68 -3.56 24.49
C GLU A 62 -33.84 -3.35 26.00
N ASN A 63 -32.74 -3.29 26.75
CA ASN A 63 -32.78 -2.96 28.18
C ASN A 63 -33.37 -1.57 28.43
N THR A 64 -33.05 -0.58 27.60
CA THR A 64 -33.60 0.78 27.70
C THR A 64 -35.12 0.78 27.50
N ARG A 65 -35.64 -0.01 26.55
CA ARG A 65 -37.08 -0.20 26.35
C ARG A 65 -37.75 -0.86 27.55
N HIS A 66 -37.12 -1.87 28.15
CA HIS A 66 -37.63 -2.51 29.36
C HIS A 66 -37.70 -1.54 30.53
N ILE A 67 -36.68 -0.70 30.74
CA ILE A 67 -36.69 0.32 31.80
C ILE A 67 -37.80 1.34 31.55
N ALA A 68 -37.97 1.81 30.31
CA ALA A 68 -39.05 2.74 29.96
C ALA A 68 -40.45 2.15 30.25
N ALA A 69 -40.66 0.86 29.98
CA ALA A 69 -41.91 0.17 30.31
C ALA A 69 -42.16 0.13 31.82
N ILE A 70 -41.12 -0.14 32.64
CA ILE A 70 -41.23 -0.12 34.10
C ILE A 70 -41.54 1.30 34.61
N LEU A 71 -40.89 2.32 34.05
CA LEU A 71 -41.14 3.72 34.44
C LEU A 71 -42.56 4.18 34.12
N ASN A 72 -43.14 3.71 33.01
CA ASN A 72 -44.55 3.96 32.71
C ASN A 72 -45.47 3.40 33.81
N VAL A 73 -45.22 2.17 34.28
CA VAL A 73 -45.97 1.58 35.40
C VAL A 73 -45.77 2.38 36.69
N ILE A 74 -44.55 2.85 36.99
CA ILE A 74 -44.29 3.69 38.17
C ILE A 74 -45.03 5.02 38.07
N GLY A 75 -45.07 5.62 36.87
CA GLY A 75 -45.85 6.84 36.59
C GLY A 75 -47.34 6.63 36.84
N GLU A 76 -47.90 5.52 36.34
CA GLU A 76 -49.30 5.13 36.59
C GLU A 76 -49.60 4.93 38.09
N ILE A 77 -48.68 4.29 38.83
CA ILE A 77 -48.80 4.11 40.29
C ILE A 77 -48.74 5.47 41.00
N ALA A 78 -47.86 6.37 40.58
CA ALA A 78 -47.77 7.72 41.15
C ALA A 78 -49.07 8.50 40.90
N ASP A 79 -49.66 8.43 39.71
CA ASP A 79 -50.95 9.03 39.40
C ASP A 79 -52.10 8.46 40.25
N GLN A 80 -52.16 7.14 40.40
CA GLN A 80 -53.14 6.49 41.28
C GLN A 80 -52.95 6.89 42.74
N THR A 81 -51.70 6.99 43.22
CA THR A 81 -51.37 7.41 44.57
C THR A 81 -51.77 8.87 44.81
N ASN A 82 -51.55 9.74 43.82
CA ASN A 82 -51.96 11.13 43.84
C ASN A 82 -53.50 11.27 43.92
N LEU A 83 -54.25 10.48 43.16
CA LEU A 83 -55.71 10.43 43.22
C LEU A 83 -56.23 9.89 44.56
N LEU A 84 -55.60 8.84 45.09
CA LEU A 84 -55.93 8.28 46.41
C LEU A 84 -55.69 9.30 47.53
N ALA A 85 -54.55 10.00 47.49
CA ALA A 85 -54.20 11.05 48.44
C ALA A 85 -55.18 12.23 48.36
N LEU A 86 -55.59 12.63 47.15
CA LEU A 86 -56.61 13.66 46.95
C LEU A 86 -57.94 13.27 47.59
N ASN A 87 -58.41 12.04 47.38
CA ASN A 87 -59.65 11.54 47.98
C ASN A 87 -59.54 11.50 49.52
N ALA A 88 -58.39 11.10 50.06
CA ALA A 88 -58.14 11.12 51.50
C ALA A 88 -58.13 12.55 52.08
N ALA A 89 -57.53 13.52 51.37
CA ALA A 89 -57.54 14.93 51.78
C ALA A 89 -58.97 15.50 51.81
N ILE A 90 -59.81 15.15 50.82
CA ILE A 90 -61.23 15.54 50.78
C ILE A 90 -61.99 14.97 51.97
N GLU A 91 -61.81 13.68 52.28
CA GLU A 91 -62.52 13.04 53.40
C GLU A 91 -62.00 13.55 54.77
N ALA A 92 -60.71 13.84 54.88
CA ALA A 92 -60.13 14.47 56.06
C ALA A 92 -60.69 15.88 56.31
N ALA A 93 -60.87 16.68 55.25
CA ALA A 93 -61.54 17.98 55.34
C ALA A 93 -63.00 17.84 55.79
N ARG A 94 -63.68 16.77 55.35
CA ARG A 94 -65.07 16.47 55.72
C ARG A 94 -65.24 16.09 57.20
N ALA A 95 -64.22 15.48 57.80
CA ALA A 95 -64.19 15.12 59.22
C ALA A 95 -63.88 16.32 60.16
N GLY A 96 -63.60 17.52 59.62
CA GLY A 96 -63.36 18.73 60.39
C GLY A 96 -62.10 18.66 61.27
N GLU A 97 -62.19 19.13 62.51
CA GLU A 97 -61.05 19.18 63.45
C GLU A 97 -60.45 17.78 63.75
N GLN A 98 -61.26 16.72 63.71
CA GLN A 98 -60.79 15.33 63.92
C GLN A 98 -59.95 14.80 62.75
N GLY A 99 -60.07 15.40 61.56
CA GLY A 99 -59.36 15.01 60.35
C GLY A 99 -58.04 15.75 60.09
N ARG A 100 -57.68 16.77 60.90
CA ARG A 100 -56.50 17.63 60.62
C ARG A 100 -55.19 16.85 60.49
N GLY A 101 -54.95 15.84 61.33
CA GLY A 101 -53.76 15.00 61.23
C GLY A 101 -53.71 14.19 59.93
N PHE A 102 -54.86 13.67 59.48
CA PHE A 102 -54.96 12.93 58.22
C PHE A 102 -54.82 13.83 56.98
N ALA A 103 -55.30 15.07 57.05
CA ALA A 103 -55.16 16.04 55.96
C ALA A 103 -53.68 16.36 55.66
N VAL A 104 -52.86 16.55 56.70
CA VAL A 104 -51.42 16.81 56.54
C VAL A 104 -50.70 15.62 55.91
N VAL A 105 -51.04 14.39 56.33
CA VAL A 105 -50.46 13.18 55.74
C VAL A 105 -50.89 13.02 54.28
N ALA A 106 -52.16 13.31 53.96
CA ALA A 106 -52.65 13.23 52.60
C ALA A 106 -51.95 14.23 51.66
N ASP A 107 -51.71 15.47 52.11
CA ASP A 107 -50.96 16.46 51.33
C ASP A 107 -49.49 16.05 51.13
N GLU A 108 -48.84 15.47 52.13
CA GLU A 108 -47.46 14.96 52.01
C GLU A 108 -47.38 13.79 51.02
N VAL A 109 -48.32 12.84 51.07
CA VAL A 109 -48.41 11.74 50.09
C VAL A 109 -48.64 12.28 48.67
N ARG A 110 -49.49 13.32 48.53
CA ARG A 110 -49.75 13.98 47.25
C ARG A 110 -48.50 14.63 46.68
N SER A 111 -47.75 15.35 47.52
CA SER A 111 -46.46 15.95 47.17
C SER A 111 -45.44 14.90 46.73
N LEU A 112 -45.36 13.77 47.45
CA LEU A 112 -44.45 12.68 47.12
C LEU A 112 -44.81 12.03 45.78
N ALA A 113 -46.10 11.78 45.53
CA ALA A 113 -46.59 11.24 44.26
C ALA A 113 -46.27 12.16 43.08
N ALA A 114 -46.49 13.47 43.22
CA ALA A 114 -46.14 14.46 42.19
C ALA A 114 -44.62 14.49 41.92
N ARG A 115 -43.79 14.41 42.96
CA ARG A 115 -42.33 14.31 42.80
C ARG A 115 -41.91 13.02 42.09
N THR A 116 -42.52 11.88 42.43
CA THR A 116 -42.26 10.61 41.74
C THR A 116 -42.60 10.72 40.25
N GLN A 117 -43.75 11.31 39.90
CA GLN A 117 -44.16 11.49 38.51
C GLN A 117 -43.17 12.38 37.73
N ALA A 118 -42.76 13.52 38.32
CA ALA A 118 -41.77 14.39 37.72
C ALA A 118 -40.43 13.66 37.47
N SER A 119 -39.94 12.90 38.44
CA SER A 119 -38.71 12.10 38.28
C SER A 119 -38.85 11.01 37.22
N THR A 120 -40.00 10.31 37.13
CA THR A 120 -40.21 9.32 36.07
C THR A 120 -40.23 9.96 34.67
N ALA A 121 -40.77 11.17 34.54
CA ALA A 121 -40.78 11.90 33.27
C ALA A 121 -39.36 12.32 32.86
N GLU A 122 -38.55 12.83 33.80
CA GLU A 122 -37.14 13.16 33.54
C GLU A 122 -36.33 11.93 33.11
N ILE A 123 -36.51 10.79 33.79
CA ILE A 123 -35.81 9.55 33.42
C ILE A 123 -36.26 9.06 32.04
N ASN A 124 -37.56 9.13 31.71
CA ASN A 124 -38.04 8.78 30.37
C ASN A 124 -37.39 9.64 29.28
N GLN A 125 -37.24 10.95 29.51
CA GLN A 125 -36.54 11.84 28.57
C GLN A 125 -35.06 11.43 28.40
N MET A 126 -34.38 11.07 29.49
CA MET A 126 -33.00 10.58 29.43
C MET A 126 -32.88 9.25 28.66
N LEU A 127 -33.83 8.33 28.83
CA LEU A 127 -33.87 7.06 28.10
C LEU A 127 -34.14 7.27 26.60
N GLU A 128 -34.99 8.23 26.24
CA GLU A 128 -35.23 8.57 24.84
C GLU A 128 -33.95 9.09 24.16
N GLN A 129 -33.20 9.97 24.83
CA GLN A 129 -31.90 10.43 24.33
C GLN A 129 -30.90 9.27 24.20
N LEU A 130 -30.88 8.35 25.17
CA LEU A 130 -30.01 7.18 25.14
C LEU A 130 -30.36 6.25 23.97
N TYR A 131 -31.65 6.03 23.72
CA TYR A 131 -32.14 5.25 22.57
C TYR A 131 -31.76 5.89 21.23
N LEU A 132 -31.90 7.22 21.10
CA LEU A 132 -31.46 7.94 19.89
C LEU A 132 -29.94 7.82 19.69
N GLY A 133 -29.16 7.99 20.76
CA GLY A 133 -27.70 7.84 20.72
C GLY A 133 -27.26 6.42 20.33
N ALA A 134 -27.92 5.40 20.88
CA ALA A 134 -27.67 4.01 20.54
C ALA A 134 -27.95 3.71 19.05
N ASN A 135 -29.08 4.17 18.51
CA ASN A 135 -29.38 3.99 17.09
C ASN A 135 -28.40 4.72 16.16
N ALA A 136 -27.95 5.91 16.55
CA ALA A 136 -26.91 6.63 15.82
C ALA A 136 -25.58 5.84 15.82
N ALA A 137 -25.20 5.25 16.96
CA ALA A 137 -24.01 4.42 17.08
C ALA A 137 -24.10 3.15 16.20
N VAL A 138 -25.24 2.44 16.19
CA VAL A 138 -25.46 1.29 15.30
C VAL A 138 -25.34 1.70 13.83
N THR A 139 -25.90 2.85 13.45
CA THR A 139 -25.78 3.37 12.07
C THR A 139 -24.32 3.64 11.69
N ALA A 140 -23.55 4.27 12.58
CA ALA A 140 -22.13 4.52 12.37
C ALA A 140 -21.31 3.21 12.29
N MET A 141 -21.68 2.18 13.06
CA MET A 141 -21.07 0.85 12.98
C MET A 141 -21.32 0.17 11.64
N VAL A 142 -22.55 0.25 11.11
CA VAL A 142 -22.87 -0.27 9.75
C VAL A 142 -22.04 0.43 8.67
N GLN A 143 -21.91 1.75 8.75
CA GLN A 143 -21.04 2.50 7.82
C GLN A 143 -19.57 2.09 7.96
N THR A 144 -19.08 1.93 9.19
CA THR A 144 -17.71 1.46 9.46
C THR A 144 -17.47 0.08 8.87
N LYS A 145 -18.43 -0.84 8.99
CA LYS A 145 -18.36 -2.17 8.38
C LYS A 145 -18.26 -2.10 6.85
N HIS A 146 -19.03 -1.21 6.23
CA HIS A 146 -18.93 -0.99 4.77
C HIS A 146 -17.55 -0.45 4.37
N SER A 147 -17.01 0.54 5.07
CA SER A 147 -15.67 1.05 4.81
C SER A 147 -14.58 0.00 5.03
N CYS A 148 -14.74 -0.87 6.02
CA CYS A 148 -13.82 -2.00 6.22
C CYS A 148 -13.86 -2.98 5.04
N GLN A 149 -15.04 -3.29 4.49
CA GLN A 149 -15.14 -4.14 3.30
C GLN A 149 -14.43 -3.52 2.10
N GLN A 150 -14.62 -2.22 1.85
CA GLN A 150 -13.92 -1.50 0.79
C GLN A 150 -12.40 -1.49 0.99
N ALA A 151 -11.94 -1.36 2.24
CA ALA A 151 -10.53 -1.46 2.58
C ALA A 151 -9.98 -2.86 2.30
N ALA A 152 -10.74 -3.92 2.62
CA ALA A 152 -10.36 -5.31 2.31
C ALA A 152 -10.23 -5.54 0.80
N ASP A 153 -11.19 -5.07 0.01
CA ASP A 153 -11.16 -5.18 -1.45
C ASP A 153 -9.95 -4.43 -2.04
N THR A 154 -9.65 -3.25 -1.50
CA THR A 154 -8.47 -2.45 -1.88
C THR A 154 -7.17 -3.18 -1.53
N THR A 155 -7.06 -3.79 -0.34
CA THR A 155 -5.87 -4.56 0.03
C THR A 155 -5.65 -5.75 -0.90
N ASN A 156 -6.71 -6.43 -1.35
CA ASN A 156 -6.60 -7.53 -2.31
C ASN A 156 -6.07 -7.05 -3.67
N LEU A 157 -6.58 -5.91 -4.16
CA LEU A 157 -6.10 -5.31 -5.40
C LEU A 157 -4.61 -4.90 -5.31
N VAL A 158 -4.18 -4.37 -4.16
CA VAL A 158 -2.76 -4.05 -3.94
C VAL A 158 -1.89 -5.30 -3.98
N THR A 159 -2.34 -6.41 -3.41
CA THR A 159 -1.62 -7.69 -3.46
C THR A 159 -1.45 -8.19 -4.90
N GLU A 160 -2.50 -8.14 -5.72
CA GLU A 160 -2.44 -8.53 -7.14
C GLU A 160 -1.46 -7.64 -7.94
N ASN A 161 -1.49 -6.33 -7.68
CA ASN A 161 -0.55 -5.39 -8.30
C ASN A 161 0.91 -5.66 -7.89
N LEU A 162 1.15 -6.03 -6.62
CA LEU A 162 2.48 -6.42 -6.15
C LEU A 162 2.97 -7.71 -6.81
N ASP A 163 2.11 -8.71 -7.00
CA ASP A 163 2.46 -9.95 -7.71
C ASP A 163 2.83 -9.67 -9.18
N THR A 164 2.09 -8.77 -9.82
CA THR A 164 2.41 -8.30 -11.18
C THR A 164 3.74 -7.54 -11.21
N LEU A 165 4.00 -6.67 -10.23
CA LEU A 165 5.27 -5.95 -10.11
C LEU A 165 6.45 -6.90 -9.94
N THR A 166 6.32 -7.93 -9.10
CA THR A 166 7.36 -8.95 -8.92
C THR A 166 7.69 -9.68 -10.22
N THR A 167 6.68 -9.92 -11.07
CA THR A 167 6.88 -10.51 -12.40
C THR A 167 7.70 -9.57 -13.30
N TYR A 168 7.35 -8.29 -13.37
CA TYR A 168 8.13 -7.31 -14.15
C TYR A 168 9.56 -7.16 -13.64
N VAL A 169 9.78 -7.19 -12.32
CA VAL A 169 11.12 -7.14 -11.73
C VAL A 169 11.95 -8.38 -12.11
N PHE A 170 11.33 -9.56 -12.16
CA PHE A 170 11.96 -10.78 -12.63
C PHE A 170 12.39 -10.68 -14.10
N ASP A 171 11.51 -10.16 -14.97
CA ASP A 171 11.81 -9.98 -16.38
C ASP A 171 12.96 -8.97 -16.60
N ILE A 172 12.97 -7.87 -15.85
CA ILE A 172 14.06 -6.88 -15.91
C ILE A 172 15.38 -7.51 -15.45
N ASN A 173 15.37 -8.34 -14.40
CA ASN A 173 16.58 -9.05 -13.96
C ASN A 173 17.12 -9.99 -15.05
N GLY A 174 16.22 -10.71 -15.74
CA GLY A 174 16.56 -11.54 -16.89
C GLY A 174 17.19 -10.72 -18.03
N LEU A 175 16.60 -9.57 -18.37
CA LEU A 175 17.12 -8.67 -19.40
C LEU A 175 18.49 -8.09 -19.01
N SER A 176 18.68 -7.70 -17.75
CA SER A 176 19.97 -7.24 -17.24
C SER A 176 21.07 -8.30 -17.41
N ASN A 177 20.78 -9.56 -17.12
CA ASN A 177 21.75 -10.64 -17.36
C ASN A 177 22.08 -10.78 -18.85
N GLN A 178 21.08 -10.71 -19.74
CA GLN A 178 21.31 -10.78 -21.19
C GLN A 178 22.16 -9.60 -21.70
N ILE A 179 21.91 -8.38 -21.22
CA ILE A 179 22.69 -7.20 -21.57
C ILE A 179 24.14 -7.36 -21.10
N ALA A 180 24.37 -7.87 -19.89
CA ALA A 180 25.72 -8.12 -19.39
C ALA A 180 26.47 -9.12 -20.28
N THR A 181 25.84 -10.25 -20.62
CA THR A 181 26.43 -11.24 -21.52
C THR A 181 26.73 -10.66 -22.91
N ALA A 182 25.78 -9.94 -23.51
CA ALA A 182 25.98 -9.32 -24.83
C ALA A 182 27.12 -8.29 -24.82
N ALA A 183 27.27 -7.54 -23.72
CA ALA A 183 28.35 -6.59 -23.55
C ALA A 183 29.72 -7.27 -23.38
N GLU A 184 29.80 -8.39 -22.65
CA GLU A 184 31.01 -9.21 -22.58
C GLU A 184 31.43 -9.76 -23.95
N GLU A 185 30.47 -10.29 -24.72
CA GLU A 185 30.70 -10.73 -26.11
C GLU A 185 31.20 -9.59 -27.01
N GLN A 186 30.57 -8.41 -26.91
CA GLN A 186 30.99 -7.23 -27.67
C GLN A 186 32.42 -6.78 -27.31
N SER A 187 32.82 -6.89 -26.04
CA SER A 187 34.20 -6.61 -25.60
C SER A 187 35.19 -7.60 -26.22
N ALA A 188 34.87 -8.90 -26.19
CA ALA A 188 35.71 -9.94 -26.78
C ALA A 188 35.89 -9.74 -28.30
N VAL A 189 34.81 -9.45 -29.03
CA VAL A 189 34.86 -9.14 -30.47
C VAL A 189 35.70 -7.88 -30.74
N THR A 190 35.60 -6.87 -29.88
CA THR A 190 36.40 -5.64 -30.00
C THR A 190 37.90 -5.92 -29.85
N GLU A 191 38.26 -6.81 -28.92
CA GLU A 191 39.66 -7.20 -28.69
C GLU A 191 40.22 -7.99 -29.88
N GLU A 192 39.40 -8.86 -30.49
CA GLU A 192 39.76 -9.56 -31.72
C GLU A 192 39.96 -8.60 -32.90
N ILE A 193 39.06 -7.62 -33.08
CA ILE A 193 39.20 -6.58 -34.11
C ILE A 193 40.50 -5.78 -33.90
N ASN A 194 40.84 -5.47 -32.65
CA ASN A 194 42.06 -4.74 -32.32
C ASN A 194 43.31 -5.56 -32.70
N ARG A 195 43.32 -6.86 -32.40
CA ARG A 195 44.40 -7.76 -32.79
C ARG A 195 44.53 -7.84 -34.32
N ASN A 196 43.42 -7.99 -35.03
CA ASN A 196 43.40 -8.03 -36.50
C ASN A 196 43.93 -6.73 -37.12
N LEU A 197 43.58 -5.57 -36.56
CA LEU A 197 44.10 -4.28 -37.02
C LEU A 197 45.61 -4.12 -36.78
N THR A 198 46.12 -4.66 -35.68
CA THR A 198 47.56 -4.68 -35.41
C THR A 198 48.29 -5.52 -36.45
N THR A 199 47.77 -6.71 -36.76
CA THR A 199 48.33 -7.57 -37.83
C THR A 199 48.25 -6.90 -39.20
N ILE A 200 47.15 -6.22 -39.54
CA ILE A 200 47.04 -5.45 -40.79
C ILE A 200 48.09 -4.36 -40.86
N ARG A 201 48.34 -3.65 -39.75
CA ARG A 201 49.37 -2.62 -39.69
C ARG A 201 50.76 -3.19 -39.94
N GLU A 202 51.10 -4.32 -39.32
CA GLU A 202 52.36 -5.02 -39.55
C GLU A 202 52.51 -5.44 -41.02
N MET A 203 51.45 -6.00 -41.63
CA MET A 203 51.45 -6.35 -43.06
C MET A 203 51.67 -5.12 -43.96
N VAL A 204 51.05 -3.98 -43.64
CA VAL A 204 51.23 -2.73 -44.39
C VAL A 204 52.67 -2.22 -44.29
N ASP A 205 53.30 -2.32 -43.12
CA ASP A 205 54.71 -1.94 -42.93
C ASP A 205 55.65 -2.86 -43.72
N GLU A 206 55.42 -4.18 -43.70
CA GLU A 206 56.18 -5.15 -44.48
C GLU A 206 56.03 -4.95 -46.00
N LEU A 207 54.82 -4.64 -46.45
CA LEU A 207 54.51 -4.39 -47.86
C LEU A 207 55.18 -3.09 -48.35
N ASN A 208 55.21 -2.05 -47.51
CA ASN A 208 55.98 -0.83 -47.78
C ASN A 208 57.49 -1.11 -47.90
N GLN A 209 58.04 -1.96 -47.02
CA GLN A 209 59.45 -2.31 -47.05
C GLN A 209 59.81 -3.15 -48.30
N SER A 210 58.97 -4.12 -48.64
CA SER A 210 59.07 -4.91 -49.87
C SER A 210 58.94 -4.05 -51.13
N GLY A 211 58.06 -3.05 -51.13
CA GLY A 211 57.93 -2.07 -52.20
C GLY A 211 59.20 -1.24 -52.41
N LYS A 212 59.82 -0.76 -51.33
CA LYS A 212 61.12 -0.07 -51.38
C LYS A 212 62.23 -0.98 -51.92
N ALA A 213 62.29 -2.23 -51.47
CA ALA A 213 63.28 -3.19 -51.97
C ALA A 213 63.09 -3.46 -53.48
N THR A 214 61.84 -3.64 -53.92
CA THR A 214 61.50 -3.84 -55.33
C THR A 214 61.89 -2.62 -56.19
N LEU A 215 61.63 -1.41 -55.71
CA LEU A 215 62.04 -0.18 -56.38
C LEU A 215 63.57 -0.09 -56.52
N ASN A 216 64.31 -0.41 -55.46
CA ASN A 216 65.77 -0.44 -55.49
C ASN A 216 66.29 -1.45 -56.52
N SER A 217 65.75 -2.67 -56.52
CA SER A 217 66.10 -3.72 -57.49
C SER A 217 65.79 -3.30 -58.93
N ALA A 218 64.63 -2.67 -59.18
CA ALA A 218 64.27 -2.15 -60.49
C ALA A 218 65.26 -1.06 -60.96
N THR A 219 65.69 -0.19 -60.04
CA THR A 219 66.67 0.87 -60.32
C THR A 219 68.04 0.27 -60.66
N SER A 220 68.50 -0.73 -59.90
CA SER A 220 69.75 -1.46 -60.20
C SER A 220 69.68 -2.21 -61.53
N LEU A 221 68.55 -2.85 -61.83
CA LEU A 221 68.35 -3.54 -63.10
C LEU A 221 68.40 -2.56 -64.29
N ALA A 222 67.76 -1.40 -64.17
CA ALA A 222 67.83 -0.34 -65.18
C ALA A 222 69.28 0.14 -65.40
N ALA A 223 70.03 0.37 -64.32
CA ALA A 223 71.44 0.76 -64.41
C ALA A 223 72.31 -0.33 -65.09
N THR A 224 72.06 -1.60 -64.77
CA THR A 224 72.81 -2.73 -65.36
C THR A 224 72.48 -2.88 -66.85
N LYS A 225 71.21 -2.67 -67.24
CA LYS A 225 70.79 -2.61 -68.64
C LYS A 225 71.51 -1.50 -69.39
N GLU A 226 71.60 -0.30 -68.81
CA GLU A 226 72.33 0.84 -69.38
C GLU A 226 73.81 0.48 -69.64
N GLN A 227 74.47 -0.12 -68.64
CA GLN A 227 75.85 -0.59 -68.77
C GLN A 227 76.01 -1.66 -69.87
N LEU A 228 75.07 -2.60 -69.96
CA LEU A 228 75.11 -3.65 -70.96
C LEU A 228 74.95 -3.08 -72.39
N VAL A 229 74.09 -2.06 -72.56
CA VAL A 229 73.96 -1.31 -73.82
C VAL A 229 75.28 -0.63 -74.21
N VAL A 230 75.99 -0.02 -73.25
CA VAL A 230 77.30 0.60 -73.48
C VAL A 230 78.36 -0.44 -73.88
N VAL A 231 78.37 -1.61 -73.24
CA VAL A 231 79.30 -2.69 -73.59
C VAL A 231 79.00 -3.22 -75.00
N VAL A 232 77.74 -3.48 -75.32
CA VAL A 232 77.34 -3.98 -76.65
C VAL A 232 77.60 -2.95 -77.75
N SER A 233 77.48 -1.65 -77.48
CA SER A 233 77.79 -0.61 -78.47
C SER A 233 79.29 -0.54 -78.83
N HIS A 234 80.18 -0.93 -77.91
CA HIS A 234 81.61 -1.11 -78.20
C HIS A 234 81.91 -2.28 -79.15
N PHE A 235 81.01 -3.25 -79.27
CA PHE A 235 81.15 -4.41 -80.17
C PHE A 235 80.45 -4.22 -81.53
N LYS A 236 79.64 -3.17 -81.69
CA LYS A 236 79.08 -2.81 -83.01
C LYS A 236 80.12 -2.00 -83.80
N LEU A 237 80.85 -2.69 -84.68
CA LEU A 237 81.59 -2.14 -85.82
C LEU A 237 80.63 -1.58 -86.88
#